data_AF-A0A953M662-F1
#
_entry.id   AF-A0A953M662-F1
#
_cell.length_a   1.000
_cell.length_b   1.000
_cell.length_c   1.000
_cell.angle_alpha   90.00
_cell.angle_beta   90.00
_cell.angle_gamma   90.00
#
_symmetry.space_group_name_H-M   'P 1'
#
loop_
_entity.id
_entity.type
_entity.pdbx_description
1 polymer ?
#
loop_
_entity_poly.entity_id
_entity_poly.type
_entity_poly.pdbx_seq_one_letter_code
_entity_poly.pdbx_strand_id
1 'polypeptide(L)'
;YKNIKTIDISPVPFLAGLFVSRMLVAYTVVIAMFALGVGVFDVPWRIDYLLLALVVTLGALSFHGLGLAISAMSPSVTAFYGIVNFVQIPLVVLGGVFFSVQAFPDWLRTISQLSPLTQMNTAMQALIFDGVGLSNVWTLMPQLVGLLAWSILSLVFARWKFRW
;
A
#
# COMPACT_ATOMS: atom_id res chain seq x y z
N TYR A 1 17.53 -19.91 -4.42
CA TYR A 1 16.36 -20.51 -5.10
C TYR A 1 16.54 -21.97 -5.53
N LYS A 2 17.76 -22.53 -5.61
CA LYS A 2 18.00 -23.91 -6.09
C LYS A 2 17.67 -25.03 -5.06
N ASN A 3 17.41 -24.68 -3.79
CA ASN A 3 17.23 -25.64 -2.68
C ASN A 3 15.78 -25.75 -2.14
N ILE A 4 14.79 -25.17 -2.82
CA ILE A 4 13.38 -25.19 -2.33
C ILE A 4 12.61 -26.41 -2.88
N LYS A 5 13.14 -27.12 -3.88
CA LYS A 5 12.50 -28.31 -4.46
C LYS A 5 12.56 -29.57 -3.60
N THR A 6 13.23 -29.54 -2.45
CA THR A 6 13.44 -30.71 -1.58
C THR A 6 12.64 -30.66 -0.28
N ILE A 7 11.79 -29.66 -0.09
CA ILE A 7 10.95 -29.56 1.11
C ILE A 7 9.49 -29.76 0.69
N ASP A 8 8.87 -30.86 1.13
CA ASP A 8 7.44 -31.20 0.94
C ASP A 8 6.48 -30.28 1.73
N ILE A 9 6.83 -29.01 1.90
CA ILE A 9 5.90 -27.99 2.37
C ILE A 9 5.28 -27.35 1.15
N SER A 10 3.97 -27.21 1.12
CA SER A 10 3.34 -26.47 0.05
C SER A 10 3.86 -25.00 0.10
N PRO A 11 4.41 -24.43 -0.99
CA PRO A 11 4.71 -23.01 -1.08
C PRO A 11 3.57 -22.03 -0.69
N VAL A 12 2.32 -22.50 -0.55
CA VAL A 12 1.17 -21.65 -0.15
C VAL A 12 1.30 -21.16 1.31
N PRO A 13 1.41 -22.01 2.35
CA PRO A 13 1.72 -21.61 3.73
C PRO A 13 2.96 -20.72 3.87
N PHE A 14 4.02 -21.01 3.11
CA PHE A 14 5.26 -20.21 3.18
C PHE A 14 5.03 -18.78 2.67
N LEU A 15 4.41 -18.64 1.49
CA LEU A 15 4.06 -17.32 0.94
C LEU A 15 3.05 -16.60 1.82
N ALA A 16 2.02 -17.30 2.31
CA ALA A 16 1.05 -16.74 3.24
C ALA A 16 1.73 -16.20 4.51
N GLY A 17 2.65 -16.97 5.10
CA GLY A 17 3.43 -16.54 6.26
C GLY A 17 4.29 -15.30 5.98
N LEU A 18 4.90 -15.21 4.80
CA LEU A 18 5.63 -14.02 4.37
C LEU A 18 4.70 -12.81 4.23
N PHE A 19 3.55 -12.96 3.59
CA PHE A 19 2.56 -11.88 3.45
C PHE A 19 2.04 -11.39 4.80
N VAL A 20 1.69 -12.31 5.70
CA VAL A 20 1.24 -12.00 7.06
C VAL A 20 2.34 -11.29 7.84
N SER A 21 3.58 -11.78 7.79
CA SER A 21 4.73 -11.12 8.43
C SER A 21 4.89 -9.68 7.94
N ARG A 22 4.76 -9.46 6.62
CA ARG A 22 4.86 -8.11 6.05
C ARG A 22 3.67 -7.22 6.41
N MET A 23 2.46 -7.77 6.51
CA MET A 23 1.30 -7.04 7.05
C MET A 23 1.54 -6.59 8.48
N LEU A 24 2.06 -7.46 9.35
CA LEU A 24 2.34 -7.11 10.74
C LEU A 24 3.33 -5.94 10.83
N VAL A 25 4.37 -5.93 9.99
CA VAL A 25 5.30 -4.79 9.92
C VAL A 25 4.57 -3.52 9.49
N ALA A 26 3.71 -3.58 8.46
CA ALA A 26 2.94 -2.43 8.00
C ALA A 26 2.04 -1.86 9.11
N TYR A 27 1.32 -2.73 9.83
CA TYR A 27 0.50 -2.34 10.98
C TYR A 27 1.34 -1.71 12.10
N THR A 28 2.49 -2.30 12.44
CA THR A 28 3.39 -1.73 13.45
C THR A 28 3.85 -0.31 13.08
N VAL A 29 4.23 -0.09 11.81
CA VAL A 29 4.63 1.25 11.34
C VAL A 29 3.46 2.23 11.42
N VAL A 30 2.26 1.84 10.97
CA VAL A 30 1.07 2.69 11.03
C VAL A 30 0.72 3.04 12.47
N ILE A 31 0.69 2.06 13.36
CA ILE A 31 0.38 2.26 14.78
C ILE A 31 1.41 3.19 15.42
N ALA A 32 2.70 2.98 15.16
CA ALA A 32 3.76 3.85 15.68
C ALA A 32 3.63 5.29 15.17
N MET A 33 3.38 5.48 13.86
CA MET A 33 3.20 6.79 13.26
C MET A 33 1.93 7.48 13.77
N PHE A 34 0.83 6.74 13.91
CA PHE A 34 -0.42 7.27 14.43
C PHE A 34 -0.32 7.64 15.91
N ALA A 35 0.34 6.81 16.73
CA ALA A 35 0.58 7.10 18.14
C ALA A 35 1.46 8.36 18.31
N LEU A 36 2.49 8.53 17.48
CA LEU A 36 3.28 9.76 17.43
C LEU A 36 2.44 10.97 16.99
N GLY A 37 1.59 10.80 15.97
CA GLY A 37 0.64 11.82 15.52
C GLY A 37 -0.27 12.31 16.64
N VAL A 38 -0.91 11.38 17.35
CA VAL A 38 -1.81 11.69 18.46
C VAL A 38 -1.05 12.30 19.65
N GLY A 39 0.14 11.79 19.96
CA GLY A 39 0.90 12.21 21.14
C GLY A 39 1.70 13.51 21.00
N VAL A 40 2.10 13.88 19.78
CA VAL A 40 2.99 15.03 19.52
C VAL A 40 2.32 16.11 18.67
N PHE A 41 1.42 15.73 17.77
CA PHE A 41 0.87 16.62 16.73
C PHE A 41 -0.65 16.86 16.88
N ASP A 42 -1.23 16.50 18.02
CA ASP A 42 -2.67 16.65 18.31
C ASP A 42 -3.59 16.05 17.23
N VAL A 43 -3.15 14.96 16.59
CA VAL A 43 -3.97 14.26 15.58
C VAL A 43 -5.23 13.69 16.25
N PRO A 44 -6.41 13.82 15.62
CA PRO A 44 -7.64 13.24 16.15
C PRO A 44 -7.52 11.73 16.39
N TRP A 45 -7.74 11.30 17.63
CA TRP A 45 -7.74 9.88 18.00
C TRP A 45 -9.11 9.21 17.81
N ARG A 46 -10.18 10.01 17.73
CA ARG A 46 -11.55 9.52 17.52
C ARG A 46 -11.81 9.32 16.03
N ILE A 47 -11.31 8.21 15.52
CA ILE A 47 -11.45 7.81 14.12
C ILE A 47 -12.14 6.44 14.01
N ASP A 48 -12.54 6.08 12.80
CA ASP A 48 -13.05 4.74 12.51
C ASP A 48 -11.89 3.76 12.31
N TYR A 49 -11.56 3.01 13.37
CA TYR A 49 -10.45 2.05 13.37
C TYR A 49 -10.65 0.88 12.41
N LEU A 50 -11.91 0.50 12.12
CA LEU A 50 -12.20 -0.59 11.20
C LEU A 50 -11.95 -0.14 9.76
N LEU A 51 -12.38 1.07 9.40
CA LEU A 51 -12.07 1.67 8.11
C LEU A 51 -10.56 1.93 7.96
N LEU A 52 -9.87 2.34 9.02
CA LEU A 52 -8.41 2.48 9.01
C LEU A 52 -7.74 1.14 8.69
N ALA A 53 -8.11 0.07 9.39
CA ALA A 53 -7.58 -1.27 9.16
C ALA A 53 -7.84 -1.76 7.72
N LEU A 54 -9.01 -1.45 7.17
CA LEU A 54 -9.34 -1.77 5.78
C LEU A 54 -8.41 -1.03 4.80
N VAL A 55 -8.27 0.30 4.95
CA VAL A 55 -7.40 1.12 4.08
C VAL A 55 -5.95 0.66 4.17
N VAL A 56 -5.45 0.39 5.38
CA VAL A 56 -4.08 -0.12 5.59
C VAL A 56 -3.88 -1.49 4.94
N THR A 57 -4.84 -2.39 5.07
CA THR A 57 -4.75 -3.72 4.47
C THR A 57 -4.71 -3.65 2.94
N LEU A 58 -5.62 -2.89 2.33
CA LEU A 58 -5.66 -2.72 0.87
C LEU A 58 -4.42 -1.97 0.35
N GLY A 59 -3.99 -0.92 1.06
CA GLY A 59 -2.77 -0.19 0.74
C GLY A 59 -1.54 -1.10 0.78
N ALA A 60 -1.36 -1.85 1.87
CA ALA A 60 -0.22 -2.72 2.03
C ALA A 60 -0.22 -3.88 1.00
N LEU A 61 -1.39 -4.46 0.70
CA LEU A 61 -1.52 -5.46 -0.39
C LEU A 61 -1.15 -4.87 -1.76
N SER A 62 -1.53 -3.63 -2.04
CA SER A 62 -1.18 -2.91 -3.27
C SER A 62 0.33 -2.73 -3.40
N PHE A 63 0.98 -2.23 -2.34
CA PHE A 63 2.44 -2.01 -2.33
C PHE A 63 3.25 -3.30 -2.35
N HIS A 64 2.76 -4.38 -1.75
CA HIS A 64 3.40 -5.69 -1.85
C HIS A 64 3.47 -6.17 -3.30
N GLY A 65 2.43 -5.92 -4.11
CA GLY A 65 2.44 -6.24 -5.54
C GLY A 65 3.50 -5.50 -6.31
N LEU A 66 3.60 -4.19 -6.08
CA LEU A 66 4.63 -3.35 -6.69
C LEU A 66 6.03 -3.85 -6.30
N GLY A 67 6.25 -4.16 -5.02
CA GLY A 67 7.52 -4.73 -4.55
C GLY A 67 7.84 -6.08 -5.21
N LEU A 68 6.85 -6.96 -5.38
CA LEU A 68 7.02 -8.25 -6.05
C LEU A 68 7.31 -8.10 -7.55
N ALA A 69 6.66 -7.16 -8.22
CA ALA A 69 6.89 -6.83 -9.62
C ALA A 69 8.32 -6.32 -9.83
N ILE A 70 8.76 -5.36 -9.02
CA ILE A 70 10.14 -4.85 -9.06
C ILE A 70 11.13 -5.98 -8.75
N SER A 71 10.86 -6.81 -7.74
CA SER A 71 11.67 -7.99 -7.42
C SER A 71 11.76 -9.00 -8.57
N ALA A 72 10.74 -9.09 -9.43
CA ALA A 72 10.77 -9.94 -10.63
C ALA A 72 11.71 -9.45 -11.72
N MET A 73 11.81 -8.15 -11.86
CA MET A 73 12.64 -7.52 -12.89
C MET A 73 14.08 -7.29 -12.42
N SER A 74 14.35 -7.50 -11.13
CA SER A 74 15.64 -7.19 -10.52
C SER A 74 16.61 -8.38 -10.57
N PRO A 75 17.75 -8.27 -11.28
CA PRO A 75 18.74 -9.35 -11.35
C PRO A 75 19.58 -9.49 -10.07
N SER A 76 19.62 -8.46 -9.22
CA SER A 76 20.37 -8.46 -7.96
C SER A 76 19.63 -7.65 -6.88
N VAL A 77 20.03 -7.85 -5.62
CA VAL A 77 19.50 -7.08 -4.49
C VAL A 77 19.83 -5.59 -4.63
N THR A 78 21.03 -5.25 -5.12
CA THR A 78 21.42 -3.86 -5.40
C THR A 78 20.54 -3.24 -6.49
N ALA A 79 20.26 -3.97 -7.57
CA ALA A 79 19.36 -3.51 -8.63
C ALA A 79 17.93 -3.31 -8.11
N PHE A 80 17.44 -4.22 -7.25
CA PHE A 80 16.14 -4.07 -6.60
C PHE A 80 16.03 -2.76 -5.82
N TYR A 81 16.98 -2.48 -4.93
CA TYR A 81 16.96 -1.24 -4.16
C TYR A 81 17.12 0.00 -5.06
N GLY A 82 17.92 -0.08 -6.12
CA GLY A 82 18.04 1.00 -7.11
C GLY A 82 16.71 1.30 -7.81
N ILE A 83 16.01 0.28 -8.29
CA ILE A 83 14.72 0.43 -8.96
C ILE A 83 13.64 0.93 -7.98
N VAL A 84 13.59 0.37 -6.76
CA VAL A 84 12.65 0.82 -5.74
C VAL A 84 12.84 2.30 -5.43
N ASN A 85 14.07 2.76 -5.19
CA ASN A 85 14.33 4.18 -4.92
C ASN A 85 13.95 5.06 -6.12
N PHE A 86 14.28 4.63 -7.34
CA PHE A 86 13.93 5.36 -8.56
C PHE A 86 12.41 5.50 -8.75
N VAL A 87 11.63 4.45 -8.46
CA VAL A 87 10.16 4.46 -8.56
C VAL A 87 9.53 5.19 -7.37
N GLN A 88 10.14 5.14 -6.19
CA GLN A 88 9.60 5.73 -4.97
C GLN A 88 9.54 7.26 -5.05
N ILE A 89 10.56 7.91 -5.62
CA ILE A 89 10.58 9.38 -5.76
C ILE A 89 9.36 9.90 -6.55
N PRO A 90 9.10 9.49 -7.81
CA PRO A 90 7.94 9.96 -8.54
C PRO A 90 6.64 9.54 -7.86
N LEU A 91 6.59 8.35 -7.26
CA LEU A 91 5.41 7.88 -6.55
C LEU A 91 5.06 8.78 -5.35
N VAL A 92 6.04 9.23 -4.55
CA VAL A 92 5.81 10.12 -3.41
C VAL A 92 5.45 11.54 -3.86
N VAL A 93 6.08 12.04 -4.93
CA VAL A 93 5.75 13.36 -5.51
C VAL A 93 4.33 13.39 -6.05
N LEU A 94 3.93 12.37 -6.82
CA LEU A 94 2.58 12.24 -7.38
C LEU A 94 1.55 11.80 -6.32
N GLY A 95 2.00 11.10 -5.29
CA GLY A 95 1.19 10.47 -4.25
C GLY A 95 0.50 11.43 -3.28
N GLY A 96 0.70 12.74 -3.47
CA GLY A 96 0.11 13.76 -2.61
C GLY A 96 0.78 13.93 -1.25
N VAL A 97 1.99 13.37 -1.06
CA VAL A 97 2.69 13.38 0.24
C VAL A 97 3.34 14.75 0.51
N PHE A 98 3.92 15.37 -0.53
CA PHE A 98 4.55 16.69 -0.43
C PHE A 98 3.66 17.83 -0.92
N PHE A 99 2.87 17.58 -1.96
CA PHE A 99 2.03 18.58 -2.62
C PHE A 99 0.60 18.07 -2.68
N SER A 100 -0.38 18.95 -2.46
CA SER A 100 -1.77 18.57 -2.70
C SER A 100 -1.99 18.23 -4.18
N VAL A 101 -2.56 17.05 -4.46
CA VAL A 101 -2.89 16.60 -5.81
C VAL A 101 -3.89 17.53 -6.50
N GLN A 102 -4.63 18.32 -5.72
CA GLN A 102 -5.56 19.34 -6.24
C GLN A 102 -4.82 20.51 -6.91
N ALA A 103 -3.56 20.77 -6.55
CA ALA A 103 -2.77 21.83 -7.17
C ALA A 103 -2.19 21.44 -8.54
N PHE A 104 -2.29 20.17 -8.93
CA PHE A 104 -1.77 19.69 -10.21
C PHE A 104 -2.69 20.05 -11.39
N PRO A 105 -2.11 20.31 -12.57
CA PRO A 105 -2.88 20.45 -13.81
C PRO A 105 -3.61 19.14 -14.13
N ASP A 106 -4.70 19.22 -14.90
CA ASP A 106 -5.66 18.12 -15.09
C ASP A 106 -5.02 16.80 -15.57
N TRP A 107 -4.06 16.89 -16.48
CA TRP A 107 -3.34 15.72 -17.00
C TRP A 107 -2.52 15.02 -15.90
N LEU A 108 -1.84 15.80 -15.05
CA LEU A 108 -0.99 15.28 -13.98
C LEU A 108 -1.85 14.78 -12.81
N ARG A 109 -2.99 15.42 -12.55
CA ARG A 109 -3.99 14.98 -11.58
C ARG A 109 -4.52 13.60 -11.95
N THR A 110 -4.83 13.38 -13.23
CA THR A 110 -5.31 12.09 -13.74
C THR A 110 -4.27 10.98 -13.51
N ILE A 111 -3.01 11.25 -13.85
CA ILE A 111 -1.91 10.29 -13.62
C ILE A 111 -1.75 10.00 -12.12
N SER A 112 -1.82 11.04 -11.28
CA SER A 112 -1.68 10.90 -9.84
C SER A 112 -2.79 10.04 -9.24
N GLN A 113 -4.03 10.15 -9.73
CA GLN A 113 -5.17 9.35 -9.26
C GLN A 113 -5.05 7.84 -9.57
N LEU A 114 -4.22 7.45 -10.54
CA LEU A 114 -3.92 6.04 -10.82
C LEU A 114 -2.98 5.41 -9.77
N SER A 115 -2.23 6.24 -9.05
CA SER A 115 -1.26 5.77 -8.06
C SER A 115 -1.98 5.22 -6.82
N PRO A 116 -1.61 4.00 -6.34
CA PRO A 116 -2.16 3.47 -5.10
C PRO A 116 -1.77 4.34 -3.90
N LEU A 117 -0.64 5.06 -3.97
CA LEU A 117 -0.23 5.97 -2.90
C LEU A 117 -1.20 7.15 -2.76
N THR A 118 -1.62 7.73 -3.88
CA THR A 118 -2.58 8.85 -3.87
C THR A 118 -3.91 8.43 -3.25
N GLN A 119 -4.40 7.25 -3.63
CA GLN A 119 -5.67 6.73 -3.13
C GLN A 119 -5.60 6.43 -1.63
N MET A 120 -4.51 5.80 -1.16
CA MET A 120 -4.27 5.53 0.25
C MET A 120 -4.15 6.82 1.05
N ASN A 121 -3.36 7.79 0.58
CA ASN A 121 -3.16 9.06 1.27
C ASN A 121 -4.45 9.89 1.35
N THR A 122 -5.21 9.97 0.26
CA THR A 122 -6.50 10.66 0.24
C THR A 122 -7.50 10.01 1.19
N ALA A 123 -7.56 8.67 1.22
CA ALA A 123 -8.44 7.95 2.15
C ALA A 123 -8.03 8.15 3.61
N MET A 124 -6.72 8.14 3.92
CA MET A 124 -6.23 8.40 5.28
C MET A 124 -6.51 9.84 5.73
N GLN A 125 -6.30 10.83 4.86
CA GLN A 125 -6.60 12.22 5.20
C GLN A 125 -8.08 12.42 5.51
N ALA A 126 -8.96 11.87 4.67
CA ALA A 126 -10.40 11.95 4.87
C ALA A 126 -10.86 11.23 6.15
N LEU A 127 -10.26 10.08 6.47
CA LEU A 127 -10.58 9.34 7.68
C LEU A 127 -10.10 10.05 8.96
N ILE A 128 -8.87 10.58 8.94
CA ILE A 128 -8.21 11.12 10.13
C ILE A 128 -8.65 12.57 10.40
N PHE A 129 -8.73 13.40 9.35
CA PHE A 129 -8.96 14.84 9.49
C PHE A 129 -10.38 15.26 9.13
N ASP A 130 -11.01 14.63 8.14
CA ASP A 130 -12.37 14.97 7.71
C ASP A 130 -13.45 14.18 8.47
N GLY A 131 -13.04 13.26 9.36
CA GLY A 131 -13.95 12.47 10.20
C GLY A 131 -14.78 11.45 9.43
N VAL A 132 -14.35 11.04 8.24
CA VAL A 132 -15.05 10.01 7.46
C VAL A 132 -14.93 8.66 8.15
N GLY A 133 -16.08 8.09 8.51
CA GLY A 133 -16.20 6.73 9.06
C GLY A 133 -17.03 5.81 8.16
N LEU A 134 -17.33 4.62 8.66
CA LEU A 134 -18.15 3.63 7.97
C LEU A 134 -19.53 4.16 7.57
N SER A 135 -20.09 5.08 8.35
CA SER A 135 -21.39 5.71 8.06
C SER A 135 -21.39 6.47 6.74
N ASN A 136 -20.26 7.03 6.28
CA ASN A 136 -20.14 7.84 5.07
C ASN A 136 -19.11 7.27 4.08
N VAL A 137 -18.85 5.96 4.16
CA VAL A 137 -17.81 5.27 3.39
C VAL A 137 -17.99 5.40 1.87
N TRP A 138 -19.20 5.70 1.39
CA TRP A 138 -19.48 5.93 -0.02
C TRP A 138 -18.62 7.04 -0.63
N THR A 139 -18.23 8.04 0.18
CA THR A 139 -17.35 9.14 -0.24
C THR A 139 -15.94 8.67 -0.61
N LEU A 140 -15.53 7.50 -0.09
CA LEU A 140 -14.22 6.89 -0.32
C LEU A 140 -14.25 5.75 -1.34
N MET A 141 -15.39 5.50 -2.00
CA MET A 141 -15.51 4.41 -2.97
C MET A 141 -14.45 4.46 -4.09
N PRO A 142 -14.15 5.61 -4.72
CA PRO A 142 -13.11 5.65 -5.75
C PRO A 142 -11.74 5.17 -5.24
N GLN A 143 -11.37 5.58 -4.02
CA GLN A 143 -10.10 5.24 -3.39
C GLN A 143 -10.08 3.76 -2.99
N LEU A 144 -11.15 3.27 -2.37
CA LEU A 144 -11.25 1.87 -1.96
C LEU A 144 -11.27 0.92 -3.15
N VAL A 145 -12.00 1.26 -4.22
CA VAL A 145 -12.04 0.48 -5.46
C VAL A 145 -10.67 0.44 -6.13
N GLY A 146 -9.97 1.58 -6.21
CA GLY A 146 -8.65 1.61 -6.81
C GLY A 146 -7.60 0.82 -5.99
N LEU A 147 -7.63 0.93 -4.66
CA LEU A 147 -6.76 0.13 -3.79
C LEU A 147 -7.09 -1.36 -3.87
N LEU A 148 -8.38 -1.69 -3.98
CA LEU A 148 -8.81 -3.07 -4.21
C LEU A 148 -8.30 -3.58 -5.56
N ALA A 149 -8.40 -2.78 -6.62
CA ALA A 149 -7.90 -3.15 -7.94
C ALA A 149 -6.38 -3.42 -7.89
N TRP A 150 -5.60 -2.55 -7.25
CA TRP A 150 -4.16 -2.77 -7.04
C TRP A 150 -3.85 -3.98 -6.17
N SER A 151 -4.67 -4.26 -5.16
CA SER A 151 -4.56 -5.46 -4.31
C SER A 151 -4.88 -6.74 -5.09
N ILE A 152 -5.85 -6.72 -5.99
CA ILE A 152 -6.15 -7.87 -6.86
C ILE A 152 -4.99 -8.07 -7.84
N LEU A 153 -4.49 -7.00 -8.45
CA LEU A 153 -3.34 -7.06 -9.35
C LEU A 153 -2.11 -7.64 -8.65
N SER A 154 -1.85 -7.27 -7.39
CA SER A 154 -0.74 -7.81 -6.62
C SER A 154 -0.86 -9.31 -6.37
N LEU A 155 -2.05 -9.77 -5.98
CA LEU A 155 -2.33 -11.19 -5.73
C LEU A 155 -2.26 -12.02 -7.02
N VAL A 156 -2.81 -11.51 -8.12
CA VAL A 156 -2.73 -12.15 -9.44
C VAL A 156 -1.28 -12.27 -9.90
N PHE A 157 -0.49 -11.20 -9.75
CA PHE A 157 0.93 -11.22 -10.11
C PHE A 157 1.73 -12.19 -9.25
N ALA A 158 1.45 -12.25 -7.94
CA ALA A 158 2.04 -13.23 -7.04
C ALA A 158 1.72 -14.66 -7.52
N ARG A 159 0.45 -14.96 -7.83
CA ARG A 159 0.05 -16.27 -8.38
C ARG A 159 0.79 -16.60 -9.69
N TRP A 160 0.91 -15.65 -10.61
CA TRP A 160 1.53 -15.88 -11.92
C TRP A 160 3.05 -16.13 -11.85
N LYS A 161 3.76 -15.47 -10.93
CA LYS A 161 5.21 -15.65 -10.82
C LYS A 161 5.60 -16.89 -10.01
N PHE A 162 4.80 -17.24 -9.00
CA PHE A 162 5.06 -18.42 -8.15
C PHE A 162 4.47 -19.71 -8.72
N ARG A 163 3.91 -19.69 -9.94
CA ARG A 163 3.34 -20.83 -10.70
C ARG A 163 3.60 -22.19 -10.08
N TRP A 164 2.66 -22.54 -9.20
CA TRP A 164 2.12 -23.88 -9.07
C TRP A 164 1.29 -24.20 -10.30
#